data_AF-A0A1Y1Q2X0-F1
#
_entry.id   AF-A0A1Y1Q2X0-F1
#
_cell.length_a   1.000
_cell.length_b   1.000
_cell.length_c   1.000
_cell.angle_alpha   90.00
_cell.angle_beta   90.00
_cell.angle_gamma   90.00
#
_symmetry.space_group_name_H-M   'P 1'
#
loop_
_entity.id
_entity.type
_entity.pdbx_description
1 polymer ?
#
loop_
_entity_poly.entity_id
_entity_poly.type
_entity_poly.pdbx_seq_one_letter_code
_entity_poly.pdbx_strand_id
1 'polypeptide(L)' 'MYEDPIIAELRKFREDYAAQFNYDITAMCNDLSASEQRNGHQTVSLSPKPYLSPSQFFHSEENRSGD' A
#
# COMPACT_ATOMS: atom_id res chain seq x y z
N MET A 1 -3.33 -2.68 28.49
CA MET A 1 -3.15 -2.58 27.03
C MET A 1 -2.85 -1.12 26.73
N TYR A 2 -1.66 -0.80 26.23
CA TYR A 2 -1.29 0.57 25.88
C TYR A 2 -1.93 0.90 24.53
N GLU A 3 -2.67 2.00 24.47
CA GLU A 3 -3.25 2.50 23.22
C GLU A 3 -2.30 3.56 22.66
N ASP A 4 -1.72 3.26 21.50
CA ASP A 4 -0.80 4.18 20.83
C ASP A 4 -1.59 5.40 20.31
N PRO A 5 -1.20 6.63 20.67
CA PRO A 5 -1.91 7.83 20.27
C PRO A 5 -2.00 7.99 18.74
N ILE A 6 -0.99 7.55 17.98
CA ILE A 6 -1.00 7.60 16.51
C ILE A 6 -2.05 6.64 15.95
N ILE A 7 -2.17 5.45 16.54
CA ILE A 7 -3.18 4.47 16.12
C ILE A 7 -4.59 4.96 16.44
N ALA A 8 -4.78 5.60 17.60
CA ALA A 8 -6.07 6.16 17.99
C ALA A 8 -6.54 7.25 17.01
N GLU A 9 -5.63 8.15 16.63
CA GLU A 9 -5.91 9.18 15.63
C GLU A 9 -6.24 8.57 14.26
N LEU A 10 -5.45 7.59 13.80
CA LEU A 10 -5.71 6.89 12.55
C LEU A 10 -7.08 6.20 12.53
N ARG A 11 -7.49 5.60 13.66
CA ARG A 11 -8.82 4.98 13.80
C ARG A 11 -9.92 6.02 13.66
N LYS A 12 -9.78 7.17 14.33
CA LYS A 12 -10.75 8.27 14.22
C LYS A 12 -10.91 8.74 12.78
N PHE A 13 -9.80 8.98 12.06
CA PHE A 13 -9.87 9.39 10.66
C PHE A 13 -10.55 8.33 9.77
N ARG A 14 -10.27 7.05 9.99
CA ARG A 14 -10.91 5.96 9.24
C ARG A 14 -12.40 5.87 9.52
N GLU A 15 -12.81 6.08 10.76
CA GLU A 15 -14.21 6.09 11.18
C GLU A 15 -14.97 7.25 10.54
N ASP A 16 -14.43 8.48 10.66
CA ASP A 16 -15.01 9.69 10.09
C ASP A 16 -15.11 9.59 8.55
N TYR A 17 -14.13 8.96 7.90
CA TYR A 17 -14.16 8.70 6.46
C TYR A 17 -15.22 7.65 6.10
N ALA A 18 -15.25 6.50 6.77
CA ALA A 18 -16.22 5.44 6.49
C ALA A 18 -17.68 5.90 6.70
N ALA A 19 -17.92 6.73 7.73
CA ALA A 19 -19.24 7.30 8.00
C ALA A 19 -19.78 8.17 6.85
N GLN A 20 -18.91 8.89 6.12
CA GLN A 20 -19.31 9.69 4.95
C GLN A 20 -19.88 8.83 3.82
N PHE A 21 -19.51 7.55 3.76
CA PHE A 21 -19.96 6.59 2.76
C PHE A 21 -20.97 5.59 3.32
N ASN A 22 -21.50 5.79 4.53
CA ASN A 22 -22.34 4.82 5.23
C ASN A 22 -21.70 3.42 5.32
N TYR A 23 -20.37 3.37 5.44
CA TYR A 23 -19.58 2.13 5.46
C TYR A 23 -19.73 1.28 4.18
N ASP A 24 -20.15 1.87 3.06
CA ASP A 24 -20.12 1.23 1.75
C ASP A 24 -18.68 1.18 1.22
N ILE A 25 -18.08 0.00 1.33
CA ILE A 25 -16.72 -0.27 0.88
C ILE A 25 -16.54 0.00 -0.61
N THR A 26 -17.55 -0.32 -1.43
CA THR A 26 -17.47 -0.08 -2.87
C THR A 26 -17.44 1.42 -3.17
N ALA A 27 -18.26 2.21 -2.48
CA ALA A 27 -18.25 3.67 -2.65
C ALA A 27 -16.92 4.31 -2.21
N MET A 28 -16.35 3.85 -1.08
CA MET A 28 -15.03 4.30 -0.61
C MET A 28 -13.92 3.97 -1.61
N CYS A 29 -13.89 2.74 -2.14
CA CYS A 29 -12.91 2.33 -3.15
C CYS A 29 -13.02 3.20 -4.41
N ASN A 30 -14.23 3.48 -4.87
CA ASN A 30 -14.45 4.32 -6.05
C ASN A 30 -13.95 5.76 -5.84
N ASP A 31 -14.18 6.34 -4.65
CA ASP A 31 -13.67 7.68 -4.31
C ASP A 31 -12.13 7.72 -4.29
N LEU A 32 -11.49 6.72 -3.67
CA LEU A 32 -10.04 6.59 -3.67
C LEU A 32 -9.48 6.46 -5.09
N SER A 33 -10.05 5.58 -5.92
CA SER A 33 -9.63 5.43 -7.32
C SER A 33 -9.82 6.71 -8.13
N ALA A 34 -10.89 7.48 -7.87
CA ALA A 34 -11.08 8.77 -8.50
C ALA A 34 -10.04 9.80 -8.01
N SER A 35 -9.69 9.79 -6.73
CA SER A 35 -8.66 10.66 -6.17
C SER A 35 -7.27 10.40 -6.77
N GLU A 36 -6.92 9.13 -7.00
CA GLU A 36 -5.67 8.72 -7.62
C GLU A 36 -5.56 9.22 -9.06
N GLN A 37 -6.65 9.10 -9.83
CA GLN A 37 -6.73 9.62 -11.20
C GLN A 37 -6.58 11.15 -11.26
N ARG A 38 -7.12 11.87 -10.26
CA ARG A 38 -6.98 13.34 -10.17
C ARG A 38 -5.56 13.78 -9.83
N ASN A 39 -4.79 12.97 -9.10
CA ASN A 39 -3.46 13.33 -8.63
C ASN A 39 -2.41 13.39 -9.75
N GLY A 40 -2.77 13.03 -10.99
CA GLY A 40 -1.95 13.22 -12.20
C GLY A 40 -0.71 12.34 -12.27
N HIS A 41 -0.49 11.47 -11.26
CA HIS A 41 0.59 10.51 -11.27
C HIS A 41 0.29 9.37 -12.26
N GLN A 42 1.33 8.93 -12.96
CA GLN A 42 1.20 7.81 -13.89
C GLN A 42 1.01 6.50 -13.13
N THR A 43 -0.13 5.84 -13.35
CA THR A 43 -0.32 4.46 -12.93
C THR A 43 0.53 3.54 -13.82
N VAL A 44 1.47 2.81 -13.21
CA VAL A 44 2.34 1.85 -13.92
C VAL A 44 2.02 0.43 -13.47
N SER A 45 1.83 -0.46 -14.44
CA SER A 45 1.73 -1.90 -14.19
C SER A 45 3.11 -2.53 -14.39
N LEU A 46 3.76 -2.92 -13.30
CA LEU A 46 5.07 -3.59 -13.35
C LEU A 46 4.87 -5.10 -13.41
N SER A 47 5.64 -5.77 -14.26
CA SER A 47 5.68 -7.24 -14.28
C SER A 47 6.14 -7.78 -12.92
N PRO A 48 5.56 -8.89 -12.42
CA PRO A 48 6.01 -9.51 -11.18
C PRO A 48 7.51 -9.82 -11.23
N LYS A 49 8.20 -9.68 -10.08
CA LYS A 49 9.58 -10.16 -9.98
C LYS A 49 9.57 -11.68 -10.22
N PRO A 50 10.52 -12.21 -11.01
CA PRO A 50 10.64 -13.65 -11.19
C PRO A 50 10.86 -14.30 -9.83
N TYR A 51 10.20 -15.44 -9.61
CA TYR A 51 10.43 -16.24 -8.41
C TYR A 51 11.87 -16.76 -8.45
N LEU A 52 12.70 -16.24 -7.55
CA LEU A 52 14.00 -16.83 -7.28
C LEU A 52 13.76 -17.94 -6.25
N SER A 53 14.18 -19.16 -6.57
CA SER A 53 14.23 -20.20 -5.56
C SER A 53 15.20 -19.78 -4.44
N PRO A 54 15.03 -20.26 -3.20
CA PRO A 54 15.94 -19.92 -2.09
C PRO A 54 17.42 -20.13 -2.44
N SER A 55 17.75 -21.14 -3.25
CA SER A 55 19.11 -21.40 -3.74
C SER A 55 19.67 -20.27 -4.61
N GLN A 56 18.84 -19.60 -5.42
CA GLN A 56 19.23 -18.52 -6.32
C GLN A 56 19.36 -17.15 -5.62
N PHE A 57 18.64 -16.95 -4.50
CA PHE A 57 18.74 -15.73 -3.69
C PHE A 57 20.12 -15.57 -3.04
N PHE A 58 20.71 -16.65 -2.50
CA PHE A 58 22.00 -16.56 -1.80
C PHE A 58 23.18 -16.24 -2.74
N HIS A 59 23.12 -16.64 -4.01
CA HIS A 59 24.18 -16.38 -5.00
C HIS A 59 24.12 -14.97 -5.62
N SER A 60 23.01 -14.25 -5.43
CA SER A 60 22.83 -12.91 -6.01
C SER A 60 23.32 -11.77 -5.10
N GLU A 61 23.54 -12.04 -3.81
CA GLU A 61 24.11 -11.06 -2.86
C GLU A 61 25.65 -10.97 -2.95
N GLU A 62 26.33 -12.05 -3.35
CA GLU A 62 27.80 -12.10 -3.43
C GLU A 62 28.37 -11.26 -4.59
N ASN A 63 27.56 -11.01 -5.62
CA ASN A 63 27.98 -10.26 -6.81
C ASN A 63 27.65 -8.75 -6.77
N ARG A 64 27.19 -8.22 -5.63
CA ARG A 64 26.83 -6.79 -5.47
C ARG A 64 27.89 -5.92 -4.78
N SER A 65 28.95 -6.51 -4.23
CA SER A 65 30.08 -5.78 -3.63
C SER A 65 31.30 -5.90 -4.53
N GLY A 66 31.31 -5.13 -5.61
CA GLY A 66 32.37 -5.14 -6.61
C GLY A 66 32.37 -3.89 -7.48
N ASP A 67 32.35 -2.71 -6.85
CA ASP A 67 33.09 -1.48 -7.22
C ASP A 67 33.04 -0.50 -6.02
#